data_AF-A0A8J4X7C1-F1
#
_entry.id   AF-A0A8J4X7C1-F1
#
_cell.length_a   1.000
_cell.length_b   1.000
_cell.length_c   1.000
_cell.angle_alpha   90.00
_cell.angle_beta   90.00
_cell.angle_gamma   90.00
#
_symmetry.space_group_name_H-M   'P 1'
#
loop_
_entity.id
_entity.type
_entity.pdbx_description
1 polymer ?
#
loop_
_entity_poly.entity_id
_entity_poly.type
_entity_poly.pdbx_seq_one_letter_code
_entity_poly.pdbx_strand_id
1 'polypeptide(L)'
;MGKSASKQFNEEVLKSHNEYRKKHQAPPLKLDGNLCKEAARYAESLASTRILKHSAELNRGNCGENLAWASYDQTGKDVTDRWYNEVNQYNFNQPGFSSGT
;
A
#
# COMPACT_ATOMS: atom_id res chain seq x y z
N MET A 1 3.97 2.88 -18.90
CA MET A 1 2.53 2.64 -18.63
C MET A 1 1.79 3.97 -18.77
N GLY A 2 0.69 4.02 -19.53
CA GLY A 2 -0.02 5.28 -19.82
C GLY A 2 -0.68 5.88 -18.58
N LYS A 3 -0.80 7.22 -18.51
CA LYS A 3 -1.42 7.98 -17.40
C LYS A 3 -2.80 7.41 -16.98
N SER A 4 -3.54 6.82 -17.91
CA SER A 4 -4.84 6.18 -17.66
C SER A 4 -4.76 4.93 -16.77
N ALA A 5 -3.74 4.09 -16.95
CA ALA A 5 -3.56 2.87 -16.16
C ALA A 5 -3.16 3.18 -14.71
N SER A 6 -2.32 4.20 -14.50
CA SER A 6 -1.96 4.65 -13.15
C SER A 6 -3.15 5.25 -12.40
N LYS A 7 -4.04 5.97 -13.09
CA LYS A 7 -5.26 6.52 -12.48
C LYS A 7 -6.20 5.41 -12.01
N GLN A 8 -6.47 4.42 -12.86
CA GLN A 8 -7.31 3.27 -12.50
C GLN A 8 -6.73 2.50 -11.31
N PHE A 9 -5.42 2.21 -11.33
CA PHE A 9 -4.75 1.53 -10.23
C PHE A 9 -4.93 2.28 -8.89
N ASN A 10 -4.71 3.60 -8.88
CA ASN A 10 -4.86 4.41 -7.68
C ASN A 10 -6.31 4.43 -7.16
N GLU A 11 -7.29 4.46 -8.06
CA GLU A 11 -8.72 4.41 -7.70
C GLU A 11 -9.11 3.05 -7.12
N GLU A 12 -8.60 1.95 -7.68
CA GLU A 12 -8.80 0.59 -7.15
C GLU A 12 -8.20 0.44 -5.75
N VAL A 13 -6.96 0.90 -5.55
CA VAL A 13 -6.30 0.91 -4.23
C VAL A 13 -7.14 1.70 -3.23
N LEU A 14 -7.54 2.94 -3.57
CA LEU A 14 -8.33 3.78 -2.67
C LEU A 14 -9.67 3.14 -2.30
N LYS A 15 -10.36 2.57 -3.29
CA LYS A 15 -11.65 1.92 -3.09
C LYS A 15 -11.52 0.74 -2.13
N SER A 16 -10.60 -0.18 -2.39
CA SER A 16 -10.38 -1.35 -1.53
C SER A 16 -9.98 -0.94 -0.10
N HIS A 17 -9.09 0.06 0.06
CA HIS A 17 -8.74 0.57 1.38
C HIS A 17 -9.97 1.08 2.14
N ASN A 18 -10.82 1.86 1.48
CA ASN A 18 -12.01 2.43 2.10
C ASN A 18 -13.09 1.38 2.41
N GLU A 19 -13.20 0.32 1.61
CA GLU A 19 -14.06 -0.82 1.92
C GLU A 19 -13.62 -1.53 3.21
N TYR A 20 -12.32 -1.80 3.36
CA TYR A 20 -11.79 -2.44 4.57
C TYR A 20 -11.85 -1.51 5.80
N ARG A 21 -11.51 -0.23 5.64
CA ARG A 21 -11.62 0.75 6.73
C ARG A 21 -13.05 0.89 7.24
N LYS A 22 -14.05 0.84 6.35
CA LYS A 22 -15.47 0.84 6.73
C LYS A 22 -15.84 -0.37 7.59
N LYS A 23 -15.30 -1.56 7.30
CA LYS A 23 -15.52 -2.77 8.12
C LYS A 23 -15.00 -2.60 9.55
N HIS A 24 -13.92 -1.83 9.71
CA HIS A 24 -13.31 -1.49 11.00
C HIS A 24 -13.78 -0.13 11.56
N GLN A 25 -14.88 0.42 11.04
CA GLN A 25 -15.46 1.70 11.48
C GLN A 25 -14.49 2.90 11.43
N ALA A 26 -13.45 2.83 10.61
CA ALA A 26 -12.46 3.88 10.46
C ALA A 26 -12.90 4.91 9.38
N PRO A 27 -12.55 6.20 9.55
CA PRO A 27 -12.84 7.24 8.54
C PRO A 27 -12.22 6.93 7.18
N PRO A 28 -12.83 7.29 6.04
CA PRO A 28 -12.28 7.04 4.73
C PRO A 28 -11.01 7.86 4.45
N LEU A 29 -10.11 7.32 3.64
CA LEU A 29 -8.94 7.99 3.09
C LEU A 29 -9.29 8.74 1.80
N LYS A 30 -8.39 9.64 1.40
CA LYS A 30 -8.39 10.32 0.11
C LYS A 30 -7.00 10.21 -0.50
N LEU A 31 -6.92 10.17 -1.83
CA LEU A 31 -5.64 10.22 -2.53
C LEU A 31 -5.02 11.61 -2.37
N ASP A 32 -3.72 11.62 -2.09
CA ASP A 32 -2.88 12.81 -2.16
C ASP A 32 -1.99 12.72 -3.40
N GLY A 33 -2.05 13.76 -4.24
CA GLY A 33 -1.34 13.77 -5.52
C GLY A 33 0.18 13.82 -5.40
N ASN A 34 0.72 14.33 -4.30
CA ASN A 34 2.16 14.32 -4.03
C ASN A 34 2.60 12.95 -3.52
N LEU A 35 1.85 12.36 -2.58
CA LEU A 35 2.13 10.99 -2.10
C LEU A 35 2.09 9.97 -3.25
N CYS A 36 1.13 10.09 -4.17
CA CYS A 36 1.07 9.22 -5.35
C CYS A 36 2.32 9.33 -6.23
N LYS A 37 2.87 10.55 -6.40
CA LYS A 37 4.08 10.77 -7.20
C LYS A 37 5.32 10.23 -6.50
N GLU A 38 5.43 10.43 -5.20
CA GLU A 38 6.55 9.92 -4.40
C GLU A 38 6.55 8.39 -4.36
N ALA A 39 5.39 7.78 -4.14
CA ALA A 39 5.22 6.33 -4.18
C ALA A 39 5.57 5.75 -5.56
N ALA A 40 5.14 6.39 -6.65
CA ALA A 40 5.50 5.96 -8.00
C ALA A 40 7.01 6.02 -8.26
N ARG A 41 7.68 7.12 -7.88
CA ARG A 41 9.14 7.24 -8.00
C ARG A 41 9.87 6.19 -7.17
N TYR A 42 9.36 5.90 -5.96
CA TYR A 42 9.97 4.89 -5.11
C TYR A 42 9.79 3.48 -5.68
N ALA A 43 8.61 3.16 -6.21
CA ALA A 43 8.35 1.90 -6.89
C ALA A 43 9.29 1.71 -8.11
N GLU A 44 9.56 2.75 -8.89
CA GLU A 44 10.55 2.71 -9.98
C GLU A 44 11.97 2.42 -9.47
N SER A 45 12.37 3.02 -8.35
CA SER A 45 13.65 2.73 -7.69
C SER A 45 13.75 1.27 -7.22
N LEU A 46 12.69 0.73 -6.60
CA LEU A 46 12.63 -0.68 -6.20
C LEU A 46 12.71 -1.61 -7.41
N ALA A 47 12.01 -1.27 -8.50
CA ALA A 47 12.05 -2.04 -9.74
C ALA A 47 13.45 -2.09 -10.36
N SER A 48 14.18 -0.97 -10.33
CA SER A 48 15.56 -0.88 -10.85
C SER A 48 16.57 -1.64 -10.01
N THR A 49 16.47 -1.56 -8.68
CA THR A 49 17.40 -2.21 -7.74
C THR A 49 17.06 -3.68 -7.49
N ARG A 50 15.80 -4.08 -7.72
CA ARG A 50 15.23 -5.40 -7.37
C ARG A 50 15.38 -5.75 -5.89
N ILE A 51 15.46 -4.74 -5.04
CA ILE A 51 15.55 -4.89 -3.59
C ILE A 51 14.25 -4.36 -3.01
N LEU A 52 13.39 -5.25 -2.51
CA LEU A 52 12.19 -4.86 -1.79
C LEU A 52 12.57 -4.47 -0.35
N LYS A 53 12.74 -3.17 -0.12
CA LYS A 53 13.02 -2.60 1.20
C LYS A 53 12.21 -1.34 1.41
N HIS A 54 11.95 -1.01 2.66
CA HIS A 54 11.30 0.24 3.00
C HIS A 54 12.16 1.46 2.64
N SER A 55 11.48 2.56 2.30
CA SER A 55 12.15 3.85 2.12
C SER A 55 12.75 4.32 3.44
N ALA A 56 13.87 5.05 3.36
CA ALA A 56 14.50 5.60 4.55
C ALA A 56 13.52 6.54 5.27
N GLU A 57 13.51 6.51 6.62
CA GLU A 57 12.55 7.29 7.42
C GLU A 57 12.57 8.78 7.06
N LEU A 58 13.78 9.30 6.83
CA LEU A 58 14.03 10.68 6.41
C LEU A 58 13.35 11.06 5.09
N ASN A 59 13.11 10.08 4.20
CA ASN A 59 12.51 10.30 2.88
C ASN A 59 10.98 10.14 2.87
N ARG A 60 10.40 9.52 3.90
CA ARG A 60 8.94 9.33 4.05
C ARG A 60 8.31 10.33 5.04
N GLY A 61 9.13 11.06 5.80
CA GLY A 61 8.67 11.98 6.83
C GLY A 61 7.80 11.25 7.86
N ASN A 62 6.59 11.76 8.11
CA ASN A 62 5.61 11.14 9.01
C ASN A 62 4.66 10.16 8.30
N CYS A 63 4.93 9.77 7.05
CA CYS A 63 4.08 8.83 6.32
C CYS A 63 4.48 7.37 6.63
N GLY A 64 3.46 6.53 6.83
CA GLY A 64 3.62 5.08 6.81
C GLY A 64 3.80 4.55 5.38
N GLU A 65 4.30 3.32 5.24
CA GLU A 65 4.58 2.71 3.95
C GLU A 65 4.23 1.21 3.95
N ASN A 66 3.47 0.78 2.94
CA ASN A 66 3.29 -0.62 2.61
C ASN A 66 3.91 -0.90 1.24
N LEU A 67 4.56 -2.06 1.09
CA LEU A 67 5.19 -2.49 -0.16
C LEU A 67 4.63 -3.83 -0.60
N ALA A 68 4.56 -4.04 -1.91
CA ALA A 68 4.18 -5.32 -2.50
C ALA A 68 5.01 -5.58 -3.75
N TRP A 69 5.37 -6.85 -3.95
CA TRP A 69 6.07 -7.33 -5.15
C TRP A 69 5.40 -8.61 -5.64
N ALA A 70 5.37 -8.79 -6.96
CA ALA A 70 4.98 -10.03 -7.61
C ALA A 70 5.74 -10.18 -8.93
N SER A 71 5.79 -11.40 -9.46
CA SER A 71 6.37 -11.70 -10.77
C SER A 71 5.43 -11.40 -11.95
N TYR A 72 4.26 -10.84 -11.68
CA TYR A 72 3.20 -10.52 -12.62
C TYR A 72 2.56 -9.17 -12.28
N ASP A 73 1.85 -8.57 -13.23
CA ASP A 73 1.13 -7.32 -13.02
C ASP A 73 -0.02 -7.52 -12.03
N GLN A 74 -0.06 -6.69 -10.99
CA GLN A 74 -1.08 -6.76 -9.93
C GLN A 74 -2.07 -5.61 -10.07
N THR A 75 -3.36 -5.90 -9.85
CA THR A 75 -4.37 -4.83 -9.75
C THR A 75 -4.25 -4.09 -8.42
N GLY A 76 -4.80 -2.89 -8.33
CA GLY A 76 -4.80 -2.14 -7.07
C GLY A 76 -5.55 -2.86 -5.95
N LYS A 77 -6.58 -3.61 -6.35
CA LYS A 77 -7.35 -4.46 -5.45
C LYS A 77 -6.51 -5.63 -4.92
N ASP A 78 -5.83 -6.39 -5.78
CA ASP A 78 -5.06 -7.56 -5.34
C ASP A 78 -3.97 -7.20 -4.33
N VAL A 79 -3.30 -6.06 -4.56
CA VAL A 79 -2.28 -5.52 -3.64
C VAL A 79 -2.90 -5.18 -2.29
N THR A 80 -4.02 -4.46 -2.30
CA THR A 80 -4.71 -4.04 -1.07
C THR A 80 -5.25 -5.23 -0.28
N ASP A 81 -5.82 -6.22 -0.97
CA ASP A 81 -6.34 -7.44 -0.36
C ASP A 81 -5.22 -8.26 0.28
N ARG A 82 -4.03 -8.32 -0.35
CA ARG A 82 -2.86 -9.01 0.22
C ARG A 82 -2.44 -8.38 1.55
N TRP A 83 -2.30 -7.05 1.59
CA TRP A 83 -1.99 -6.34 2.84
C TRP A 83 -3.09 -6.55 3.89
N TYR A 84 -4.36 -6.48 3.49
CA TYR A 84 -5.45 -6.66 4.44
C TYR A 84 -5.49 -8.09 5.03
N ASN A 85 -5.10 -9.11 4.28
CA ASN A 85 -5.12 -10.50 4.73
C ASN A 85 -4.18 -10.78 5.93
N GLU A 86 -3.22 -9.91 6.20
CA GLU A 86 -2.39 -9.91 7.43
C GLU A 86 -3.25 -9.79 8.70
N VAL A 87 -4.48 -9.26 8.59
CA VAL A 87 -5.45 -9.20 9.70
C VAL A 87 -5.74 -10.57 10.30
N ASN A 88 -5.63 -11.65 9.51
CA ASN A 88 -5.88 -13.02 9.99
C ASN A 88 -4.81 -13.49 10.99
N GLN A 89 -3.67 -12.80 11.03
CA GLN A 89 -2.56 -13.07 11.94
C GLN A 89 -2.48 -12.02 13.06
N TYR A 90 -3.35 -11.00 13.04
CA TYR A 90 -3.37 -9.94 14.05
C TYR A 90 -4.29 -10.31 15.23
N ASN A 91 -3.72 -10.30 16.45
CA ASN A 91 -4.49 -10.51 17.66
C ASN A 91 -4.99 -9.18 18.24
N PHE A 92 -6.27 -8.85 18.00
CA PHE A 92 -6.89 -7.63 18.53
C PHE A 92 -6.95 -7.57 20.07
N ASN A 93 -6.86 -8.70 20.76
CA ASN A 93 -6.82 -8.75 22.23
C ASN A 93 -5.40 -8.50 22.79
N GLN A 94 -4.37 -8.58 21.96
CA GLN A 94 -2.97 -8.29 22.32
C GLN A 94 -2.36 -7.40 21.23
N PRO A 95 -2.75 -6.11 21.17
CA PRO A 95 -2.34 -5.23 20.09
C PRO A 95 -0.84 -4.97 20.16
N GLY A 96 -0.18 -5.04 19.01
CA GLY A 96 1.24 -4.77 18.89
C GLY A 96 1.77 -5.16 17.53
N PHE A 97 3.03 -4.79 17.27
CA PHE A 97 3.76 -5.28 16.10
C PHE A 97 4.07 -6.76 16.27
N SER A 98 3.89 -7.55 15.21
CA SER A 98 4.30 -8.96 15.15
C SER A 98 5.14 -9.18 13.90
N SER A 99 6.31 -9.79 14.04
CA SER A 99 7.10 -10.21 12.88
C SER A 99 6.45 -11.45 12.25
N GLY A 100 5.99 -11.33 10.99
CA GLY A 100 5.33 -12.43 10.27
C GLY A 100 3.88 -12.16 9.85
N THR A 101 3.39 -10.96 10.13
CA THR A 101 2.28 -10.31 9.41
C THR A 101 2.90 -9.40 8.36
#